data_AF-A0AAW5N9F9-F1
#
_entry.id   AF-A0AAW5N9F9-F1
#
_cell.length_a   1.000
_cell.length_b   1.000
_cell.length_c   1.000
_cell.angle_alpha   90.00
_cell.angle_beta   90.00
_cell.angle_gamma   90.00
#
_symmetry.space_group_name_H-M   'P 1'
#
loop_
_entity.id
_entity.type
_entity.pdbx_description
1 polymer ?
#
loop_
_entity_poly.entity_id
_entity_poly.type
_entity_poly.pdbx_seq_one_letter_code
_entity_poly.pdbx_strand_id
1 'polypeptide(L)'
;MEAKVKNKETNIVMGANITELKRAKKQAEELLQSLKNRGADEAVIKAQQDVVDAKNKQYDDSVEAERQAQENLGNTPVIFEVVDETTGEKIEVSKKIAYVVNNRPIDNSKVDKFIALISNGKYENAYPTIVADAKTLIAAGYELHDIRGNKVAVEEADDYFVILDGQHRGMAFAKLVAAGKDYKIPNTRVRSVENVGEYLVDINGTGTSWSNKDRLVV
;
A
#
# COMPACT_ATOMS: atom_id res chain seq x y z
N MET A 1 -21.14 -29.42 -2.59
CA MET A 1 -20.10 -28.46 -3.00
C MET A 1 -20.73 -27.08 -2.94
N GLU A 2 -20.58 -26.39 -1.82
CA GLU A 2 -21.06 -25.02 -1.68
C GLU A 2 -20.06 -24.09 -2.37
N ALA A 3 -20.54 -23.35 -3.37
CA ALA A 3 -19.79 -22.26 -3.96
C ALA A 3 -19.59 -21.20 -2.87
N LYS A 4 -18.36 -21.09 -2.36
CA LYS A 4 -17.94 -19.92 -1.59
C LYS A 4 -18.18 -18.70 -2.47
N VAL A 5 -19.24 -17.95 -2.17
CA VAL A 5 -19.39 -16.57 -2.59
C VAL A 5 -18.15 -15.87 -2.05
N LYS A 6 -17.14 -15.66 -2.91
CA LYS A 6 -16.11 -14.67 -2.62
C LYS A 6 -16.87 -13.38 -2.43
N ASN A 7 -17.04 -12.94 -1.18
CA ASN A 7 -17.39 -11.57 -0.89
C ASN A 7 -16.43 -10.75 -1.75
N LYS A 8 -16.97 -10.01 -2.74
CA LYS A 8 -16.20 -8.97 -3.40
C LYS A 8 -15.91 -7.98 -2.29
N GLU A 9 -14.78 -8.14 -1.64
CA GLU A 9 -14.22 -7.08 -0.81
C GLU A 9 -14.24 -5.84 -1.67
N THR A 10 -14.86 -4.76 -1.17
CA THR A 10 -14.87 -3.50 -1.88
C THR A 10 -13.41 -3.11 -2.12
N ASN A 11 -13.04 -2.95 -3.39
CA ASN A 11 -11.69 -2.51 -3.76
C ASN A 11 -11.48 -1.14 -3.16
N ILE A 12 -10.77 -1.09 -2.04
CA ILE A 12 -10.48 0.15 -1.33
C ILE A 12 -9.43 0.92 -2.12
N VAL A 13 -9.70 2.21 -2.23
CA VAL A 13 -8.92 3.18 -2.98
C VAL A 13 -8.54 4.30 -2.03
N MET A 14 -7.29 4.76 -2.06
CA MET A 14 -6.75 5.78 -1.16
C MET A 14 -6.12 6.94 -1.92
N GLY A 15 -5.87 8.06 -1.23
CA GLY A 15 -5.13 9.20 -1.74
C GLY A 15 -5.74 9.86 -2.99
N ALA A 16 -4.93 10.06 -4.03
CA ALA A 16 -5.33 10.77 -5.26
C ALA A 16 -6.55 10.14 -5.94
N ASN A 17 -6.70 8.83 -5.81
CA ASN A 17 -7.78 8.08 -6.44
C ASN A 17 -9.14 8.28 -5.72
N ILE A 18 -9.17 8.67 -4.43
CA ILE A 18 -10.44 9.05 -3.74
C ILE A 18 -11.05 10.29 -4.40
N THR A 19 -10.21 11.23 -4.85
CA THR A 19 -10.68 12.42 -5.58
C THR A 19 -11.35 12.04 -6.89
N GLU A 20 -10.86 11.02 -7.58
CA GLU A 20 -11.48 10.48 -8.79
C GLU A 20 -12.82 9.81 -8.48
N LEU A 21 -12.91 9.03 -7.39
CA LEU A 21 -14.17 8.44 -6.94
C LEU A 21 -15.22 9.50 -6.62
N LYS A 22 -14.83 10.59 -5.95
CA LYS A 22 -15.72 11.73 -5.68
C LYS A 22 -16.30 12.32 -6.96
N ARG A 23 -15.46 12.49 -7.99
CA ARG A 23 -15.89 12.99 -9.31
C ARG A 23 -16.81 12.00 -10.00
N ALA A 24 -16.47 10.71 -10.00
CA ALA A 24 -17.26 9.66 -10.64
C ALA A 24 -18.64 9.48 -9.99
N LYS A 25 -18.72 9.57 -8.66
CA LYS A 25 -19.96 9.62 -7.89
C LYS A 25 -20.84 10.79 -8.36
N LYS A 26 -20.28 12.01 -8.34
CA LYS A 26 -21.01 13.22 -8.73
C LYS A 26 -21.57 13.11 -10.16
N GLN A 27 -20.77 12.63 -11.10
CA GLN A 27 -21.21 12.43 -12.49
C GLN A 27 -22.36 11.42 -12.61
N ALA A 28 -22.34 10.34 -11.81
CA ALA A 28 -23.42 9.35 -11.82
C ALA A 28 -24.72 9.91 -11.24
N GLU A 29 -24.63 10.74 -10.18
CA GLU A 29 -25.76 11.43 -9.56
C GLU A 29 -26.38 12.46 -10.53
N GLU A 30 -25.56 13.24 -11.22
CA GLU A 30 -26.00 14.20 -12.24
C GLU A 30 -26.70 13.50 -13.41
N LEU A 31 -26.16 12.35 -13.87
CA LEU A 31 -26.78 11.55 -14.92
C LEU A 31 -28.14 10.99 -14.48
N LEU A 32 -28.25 10.48 -13.25
CA LEU A 32 -29.51 10.02 -12.69
C LEU A 32 -30.56 11.14 -12.68
N GLN A 33 -30.19 12.35 -12.22
CA GLN A 33 -31.10 13.49 -12.21
C GLN A 33 -31.54 13.88 -13.62
N SER A 34 -30.61 13.86 -14.59
CA SER A 34 -30.91 14.11 -16.00
C SER A 34 -31.88 13.09 -16.60
N LEU A 35 -31.74 11.79 -16.25
CA LEU A 35 -32.66 10.74 -16.71
C LEU A 35 -34.07 10.94 -16.15
N LYS A 36 -34.19 11.28 -14.86
CA LYS A 36 -35.47 11.61 -14.22
C LYS A 36 -36.13 12.81 -14.90
N ASN A 37 -35.38 13.88 -15.14
CA ASN A 37 -35.90 15.10 -15.76
C ASN A 37 -36.37 14.89 -17.22
N ARG A 38 -35.78 13.93 -17.93
CA ARG A 38 -36.14 13.60 -19.33
C ARG A 38 -37.29 12.59 -19.44
N GLY A 39 -37.83 12.11 -18.32
CA GLY A 39 -38.86 11.07 -18.33
C GLY A 39 -38.36 9.75 -18.95
N ALA A 40 -37.10 9.38 -18.68
CA ALA A 40 -36.56 8.10 -19.12
C ALA A 40 -37.36 6.92 -18.54
N ASP A 41 -37.26 5.77 -19.19
CA ASP A 41 -37.90 4.53 -18.74
C ASP A 41 -37.51 4.17 -17.29
N GLU A 42 -38.47 3.66 -16.52
CA GLU A 42 -38.28 3.33 -15.10
C GLU A 42 -37.17 2.31 -14.87
N ALA A 43 -37.00 1.33 -15.77
CA ALA A 43 -35.93 0.35 -15.66
C ALA A 43 -34.55 0.99 -15.85
N VAL A 44 -34.45 1.99 -16.73
CA VAL A 44 -33.21 2.76 -16.95
C VAL A 44 -32.88 3.62 -15.73
N ILE A 45 -33.87 4.29 -15.15
CA ILE A 45 -33.68 5.07 -13.91
C ILE A 45 -33.22 4.16 -12.77
N LYS A 46 -33.85 3.00 -12.61
CA LYS A 46 -33.48 2.01 -11.59
C LYS A 46 -32.05 1.50 -11.77
N ALA A 47 -31.68 1.11 -12.98
CA ALA A 47 -30.32 0.67 -13.28
C ALA A 47 -29.28 1.75 -12.97
N GLN A 48 -29.59 3.03 -13.27
CA GLN A 48 -28.69 4.13 -12.93
C GLN A 48 -28.65 4.41 -11.42
N GLN A 49 -29.75 4.23 -10.69
CA GLN A 49 -29.77 4.33 -9.23
C GLN A 49 -28.83 3.30 -8.60
N ASP A 50 -28.86 2.04 -9.05
CA ASP A 50 -27.97 1.00 -8.57
C ASP A 50 -26.48 1.37 -8.79
N VAL A 51 -26.16 2.04 -9.90
CA VAL A 51 -24.81 2.56 -10.19
C VAL A 51 -24.42 3.68 -9.23
N VAL A 52 -25.34 4.60 -8.94
CA VAL A 52 -25.11 5.69 -7.97
C VAL A 52 -24.86 5.11 -6.58
N ASP A 53 -25.69 4.16 -6.13
CA ASP A 53 -25.58 3.54 -4.82
C ASP A 53 -24.26 2.79 -4.67
N ALA A 54 -23.85 2.04 -5.69
CA ALA A 54 -22.56 1.36 -5.71
C ALA A 54 -21.37 2.35 -5.63
N LYS A 55 -21.42 3.45 -6.38
CA LYS A 55 -20.36 4.48 -6.36
C LYS A 55 -20.33 5.25 -5.04
N ASN A 56 -21.48 5.53 -4.46
CA ASN A 56 -21.61 6.15 -3.14
C ASN A 56 -20.97 5.28 -2.08
N LYS A 57 -21.36 4.01 -2.02
CA LYS A 57 -20.78 3.04 -1.11
C LYS A 57 -19.26 2.93 -1.29
N GLN A 58 -18.77 2.85 -2.53
CA GLN A 58 -17.33 2.76 -2.79
C GLN A 58 -16.57 4.00 -2.31
N TYR A 59 -17.13 5.19 -2.53
CA TYR A 59 -16.53 6.45 -2.07
C TYR A 59 -16.51 6.51 -0.53
N ASP A 60 -17.63 6.22 0.13
CA ASP A 60 -17.74 6.29 1.59
C ASP A 60 -16.83 5.26 2.27
N ASP A 61 -16.81 4.00 1.79
CA ASP A 61 -15.88 2.96 2.25
C ASP A 61 -14.42 3.40 2.11
N SER A 62 -14.07 4.08 1.01
CA SER A 62 -12.70 4.55 0.73
C SER A 62 -12.28 5.73 1.61
N VAL A 63 -13.21 6.66 1.88
CA VAL A 63 -12.98 7.78 2.81
C VAL A 63 -12.75 7.27 4.22
N GLU A 64 -13.55 6.30 4.68
CA GLU A 64 -13.38 5.72 6.00
C GLU A 64 -12.06 4.95 6.12
N ALA A 65 -11.68 4.20 5.09
CA ALA A 65 -10.40 3.50 5.06
C ALA A 65 -9.20 4.46 5.10
N GLU A 66 -9.26 5.59 4.37
CA GLU A 66 -8.23 6.63 4.43
C GLU A 66 -8.13 7.24 5.83
N ARG A 67 -9.27 7.52 6.48
CA ARG A 67 -9.32 8.01 7.86
C ARG A 67 -8.65 7.03 8.82
N GLN A 68 -9.01 5.75 8.76
CA GLN A 68 -8.42 4.70 9.58
C GLN A 68 -6.92 4.56 9.31
N ALA A 69 -6.51 4.59 8.04
CA ALA A 69 -5.10 4.56 7.67
C ALA A 69 -4.34 5.72 8.32
N GLN A 70 -4.85 6.95 8.24
CA GLN A 70 -4.20 8.11 8.83
C GLN A 70 -4.07 8.03 10.35
N GLU A 71 -5.07 7.49 11.04
CA GLU A 71 -5.06 7.34 12.52
C GLU A 71 -4.13 6.21 12.99
N ASN A 72 -4.06 5.12 12.24
CA ASN A 72 -3.39 3.89 12.68
C ASN A 72 -1.99 3.68 12.06
N LEU A 73 -1.61 4.46 11.05
CA LEU A 73 -0.31 4.33 10.36
C LEU A 73 0.84 4.49 11.35
N GLY A 74 1.74 3.50 11.39
CA GLY A 74 2.92 3.48 12.27
C GLY A 74 2.65 2.96 13.68
N ASN A 75 1.40 2.98 14.14
CA ASN A 75 1.03 2.36 15.41
C ASN A 75 0.81 0.85 15.25
N THR A 76 0.27 0.44 14.10
CA THR A 76 -0.05 -0.96 13.81
C THR A 76 1.16 -1.65 13.17
N PRO A 77 1.67 -2.76 13.75
CA PRO A 77 2.72 -3.55 13.11
C PRO A 77 2.17 -4.24 11.86
N VAL A 78 3.08 -4.52 10.92
CA VAL A 78 2.79 -5.25 9.69
C VAL A 78 3.39 -6.65 9.81
N ILE A 79 2.70 -7.64 9.26
CA ILE A 79 3.24 -9.01 9.14
C ILE A 79 4.10 -9.10 7.89
N PHE A 80 5.34 -9.53 8.07
CA PHE A 80 6.29 -9.81 7.01
C PHE A 80 6.41 -11.32 6.82
N GLU A 81 6.22 -11.82 5.61
CA GLU A 81 6.59 -13.18 5.25
C GLU A 81 8.10 -13.20 4.95
N VAL A 82 8.90 -13.41 5.99
CA VAL A 82 10.35 -13.49 5.88
C VAL A 82 10.72 -14.84 5.28
N VAL A 83 11.54 -14.80 4.23
CA VAL A 83 12.00 -16.00 3.51
C VAL A 83 13.46 -16.24 3.83
N ASP A 84 13.74 -17.40 4.42
CA ASP A 84 15.11 -17.87 4.61
C ASP A 84 15.78 -18.12 3.25
N GLU A 85 16.95 -17.51 3.02
CA GLU A 85 17.63 -17.60 1.72
C GLU A 85 18.23 -18.99 1.46
N THR A 86 18.54 -19.75 2.50
CA THR A 86 19.21 -21.05 2.40
C THR A 86 18.22 -22.17 2.14
N THR A 87 17.10 -22.15 2.86
CA THR A 87 16.10 -23.21 2.89
C THR A 87 14.86 -22.87 2.06
N GLY A 88 14.60 -21.59 1.81
CA GLY A 88 13.37 -21.11 1.18
C GLY A 88 12.14 -21.15 2.10
N GLU A 89 12.32 -21.54 3.37
CA GLU A 89 11.23 -21.55 4.35
C GLU A 89 10.72 -20.14 4.64
N LYS A 90 9.42 -20.05 4.89
CA LYS A 90 8.74 -18.78 5.19
C LYS A 90 8.32 -18.75 6.65
N ILE A 91 8.64 -17.66 7.33
CA ILE A 91 8.16 -17.36 8.68
C ILE A 91 7.43 -16.03 8.68
N GLU A 92 6.38 -15.92 9.47
CA GLU A 92 5.65 -14.67 9.67
C GLU A 92 6.24 -13.90 10.85
N VAL A 93 6.69 -12.67 10.60
CA VAL A 93 7.28 -11.80 11.62
C VAL A 93 6.49 -10.50 11.69
N SER A 94 6.01 -10.15 12.88
CA SER A 94 5.26 -8.91 13.11
C SER A 94 6.20 -7.79 13.56
N LYS A 95 6.36 -6.74 12.75
CA LYS A 95 7.23 -5.58 13.03
C LYS A 95 6.59 -4.28 12.56
N LYS A 96 6.95 -3.16 13.18
CA LYS A 96 6.73 -1.82 12.63
C LYS A 96 7.76 -1.51 11.54
N ILE A 97 7.49 -0.48 10.74
CA ILE A 97 8.36 -0.03 9.64
C ILE A 97 9.10 1.23 10.02
N ALA A 98 10.41 1.22 9.75
CA ALA A 98 11.28 2.38 9.83
C ALA A 98 12.09 2.55 8.53
N TYR A 99 12.74 3.71 8.40
CA TYR A 99 13.60 4.08 7.29
C TYR A 99 14.88 4.75 7.82
N VAL A 100 15.98 4.55 7.11
CA VAL A 100 17.22 5.31 7.36
C VAL A 100 16.99 6.77 6.95
N VAL A 101 17.41 7.71 7.80
CA VAL A 101 17.36 9.15 7.50
C VAL A 101 18.14 9.43 6.21
N ASN A 102 17.60 10.32 5.37
CA ASN A 102 18.13 10.68 4.05
C ASN A 102 18.11 9.57 2.99
N ASN A 103 17.43 8.44 3.23
CA ASN A 103 17.11 7.52 2.13
C ASN A 103 16.14 8.20 1.13
N ARG A 104 15.98 7.59 -0.05
CA ARG A 104 15.14 8.10 -1.14
C ARG A 104 13.74 8.51 -0.64
N PRO A 105 13.19 9.66 -1.08
CA PRO A 105 11.86 10.08 -0.68
C PRO A 105 10.78 9.13 -1.21
N ILE A 106 9.72 8.94 -0.40
CA ILE A 106 8.55 8.15 -0.79
C ILE A 106 7.60 9.02 -1.62
N ASP A 107 7.36 8.60 -2.86
CA ASP A 107 6.38 9.23 -3.75
C ASP A 107 4.98 8.65 -3.49
N ASN A 108 4.11 9.46 -2.90
CA ASN A 108 2.73 9.05 -2.60
C ASN A 108 1.93 8.63 -3.84
N SER A 109 2.21 9.18 -5.04
CA SER A 109 1.54 8.74 -6.26
C SER A 109 1.92 7.30 -6.62
N LYS A 110 3.16 6.89 -6.35
CA LYS A 110 3.60 5.49 -6.53
C LYS A 110 2.99 4.58 -5.47
N VAL A 111 2.88 5.05 -4.24
CA VAL A 111 2.20 4.32 -3.16
C VAL A 111 0.74 4.05 -3.53
N ASP A 112 0.01 5.05 -4.00
CA ASP A 112 -1.40 4.90 -4.42
C ASP A 112 -1.56 3.88 -5.56
N LYS A 113 -0.61 3.84 -6.50
CA LYS A 113 -0.57 2.82 -7.56
C LYS A 113 -0.32 1.42 -7.01
N PHE A 114 0.56 1.26 -6.03
CA PHE A 114 0.79 -0.05 -5.39
C PHE A 114 -0.42 -0.49 -4.58
N ILE A 115 -1.08 0.42 -3.84
CA ILE A 115 -2.35 0.13 -3.17
C ILE A 115 -3.36 -0.41 -4.18
N ALA A 116 -3.51 0.25 -5.33
CA ALA A 116 -4.42 -0.21 -6.38
C ALA A 116 -4.01 -1.59 -6.93
N LEU A 117 -2.72 -1.88 -7.13
CA LEU A 117 -2.27 -3.20 -7.59
C LEU A 117 -2.57 -4.29 -6.55
N ILE A 118 -2.30 -4.02 -5.27
CA ILE A 118 -2.50 -4.96 -4.16
C ILE A 118 -4.01 -5.23 -3.99
N SER A 119 -4.82 -4.18 -3.83
CA SER A 119 -6.28 -4.31 -3.64
C SER A 119 -6.99 -5.00 -4.81
N ASN A 120 -6.44 -4.90 -6.03
CA ASN A 120 -7.00 -5.56 -7.21
C ASN A 120 -6.46 -7.00 -7.42
N GLY A 121 -5.63 -7.52 -6.51
CA GLY A 121 -5.03 -8.85 -6.63
C GLY A 121 -4.05 -8.98 -7.83
N LYS A 122 -3.47 -7.86 -8.27
CA LYS A 122 -2.51 -7.79 -9.39
C LYS A 122 -1.07 -7.62 -8.93
N TYR A 123 -0.85 -7.51 -7.62
CA TYR A 123 0.49 -7.47 -7.05
C TYR A 123 1.12 -8.87 -7.10
N GLU A 124 2.36 -8.95 -7.55
CA GLU A 124 3.10 -10.22 -7.62
C GLU A 124 3.86 -10.46 -6.30
N ASN A 125 3.55 -11.58 -5.65
CA ASN A 125 4.16 -11.95 -4.38
C ASN A 125 5.65 -12.33 -4.50
N ALA A 126 6.14 -12.57 -5.73
CA ALA A 126 7.56 -12.74 -5.99
C ALA A 126 8.39 -11.46 -5.85
N TYR A 127 7.79 -10.26 -5.82
CA TYR A 127 8.56 -9.02 -5.66
C TYR A 127 9.15 -8.92 -4.25
N PRO A 128 10.49 -8.82 -4.11
CA PRO A 128 11.11 -8.80 -2.81
C PRO A 128 10.93 -7.46 -2.09
N THR A 129 10.87 -7.54 -0.77
CA THR A 129 11.08 -6.39 0.13
C THR A 129 12.32 -6.67 0.96
N ILE A 130 13.33 -5.82 0.86
CA ILE A 130 14.61 -6.04 1.53
C ILE A 130 14.63 -5.18 2.78
N VAL A 131 14.86 -5.82 3.93
CA VAL A 131 14.83 -5.18 5.25
C VAL A 131 16.10 -5.49 6.05
N ALA A 132 16.36 -4.69 7.07
CA ALA A 132 17.35 -4.96 8.12
C ALA A 132 16.73 -4.75 9.51
N ASP A 133 17.31 -5.39 10.53
CA ASP A 133 16.94 -5.14 11.92
C ASP A 133 17.34 -3.72 12.34
N ALA A 134 16.39 -2.95 12.88
CA ALA A 134 16.64 -1.57 13.28
C ALA A 134 17.72 -1.46 14.38
N LYS A 135 17.75 -2.40 15.32
CA LYS A 135 18.76 -2.46 16.39
C LYS A 135 20.18 -2.53 15.86
N THR A 136 20.41 -3.33 14.82
CA THR A 136 21.72 -3.47 14.17
C THR A 136 22.14 -2.15 13.53
N LEU A 137 21.22 -1.45 12.87
CA LEU A 137 21.54 -0.17 12.21
C LEU A 137 21.77 0.96 13.20
N ILE A 138 20.99 1.04 14.28
CA ILE A 138 21.22 2.00 15.36
C ILE A 138 22.59 1.77 16.00
N ALA A 139 22.96 0.50 16.27
CA ALA A 139 24.27 0.16 16.82
C ALA A 139 25.43 0.55 15.87
N ALA A 140 25.19 0.52 14.56
CA ALA A 140 26.12 0.99 13.54
C ALA A 140 26.11 2.52 13.35
N GLY A 141 25.34 3.27 14.14
CA GLY A 141 25.32 4.73 14.14
C GLY A 141 24.33 5.38 13.16
N TYR A 142 23.44 4.60 12.53
CA TYR A 142 22.40 5.15 11.67
C TYR A 142 21.26 5.75 12.48
N GLU A 143 20.79 6.93 12.08
CA GLU A 143 19.52 7.46 12.56
C GLU A 143 18.36 6.87 11.74
N LEU A 144 17.34 6.38 12.45
CA LEU A 144 16.16 5.77 11.86
C LEU A 144 14.91 6.56 12.24
N HIS A 145 14.03 6.78 11.27
CA HIS A 145 12.71 7.37 11.50
C HIS A 145 11.62 6.34 11.20
N ASP A 146 10.57 6.32 12.02
CA ASP A 146 9.38 5.51 11.79
C ASP A 146 8.63 5.98 10.52
N ILE A 147 7.59 5.25 10.15
CA ILE A 147 6.76 5.57 8.99
C ILE A 147 6.05 6.95 9.06
N ARG A 148 5.97 7.56 10.24
CA ARG A 148 5.40 8.89 10.49
C ARG A 148 6.47 9.99 10.52
N GLY A 149 7.76 9.63 10.44
CA GLY A 149 8.88 10.56 10.49
C GLY A 149 9.40 10.87 11.91
N ASN A 150 9.00 10.11 12.92
CA ASN A 150 9.55 10.26 14.28
C ASN A 150 10.81 9.43 14.42
N LYS A 151 11.80 9.93 15.17
CA LYS A 151 13.02 9.17 15.48
C LYS A 151 12.68 7.91 16.27
N VAL A 152 13.19 6.76 15.82
CA VAL A 152 13.05 5.48 16.53
C VAL A 152 13.98 5.47 17.73
N ALA A 153 13.44 5.17 18.91
CA ALA A 153 14.21 5.07 20.13
C ALA A 153 14.99 3.74 20.19
N VAL A 154 16.12 3.73 20.89
CA VAL A 154 17.02 2.55 20.94
C VAL A 154 16.32 1.38 21.62
N GLU A 155 15.56 1.67 22.67
CA GLU A 155 14.77 0.74 23.46
C GLU A 155 13.61 0.09 22.68
N GLU A 156 13.10 0.76 21.64
CA GLU A 156 12.03 0.25 20.78
C GLU A 156 12.56 -0.43 19.51
N ALA A 157 13.88 -0.41 19.27
CA ALA A 157 14.47 -0.84 18.01
C ALA A 157 14.16 -2.30 17.65
N ASP A 158 13.97 -3.17 18.64
CA ASP A 158 13.58 -4.57 18.41
C ASP A 158 12.17 -4.71 17.82
N ASP A 159 11.32 -3.68 17.83
CA ASP A 159 9.99 -3.71 17.23
C ASP A 159 9.98 -3.35 15.74
N TYR A 160 11.10 -2.89 15.18
CA TYR A 160 11.15 -2.33 13.83
C TYR A 160 11.99 -3.17 12.86
N PHE A 161 11.47 -3.29 11.64
CA PHE A 161 12.27 -3.53 10.46
C PHE A 161 12.51 -2.22 9.70
N VAL A 162 13.73 -2.05 9.21
CA VAL A 162 14.13 -0.94 8.36
C VAL A 162 14.06 -1.38 6.91
N ILE A 163 13.21 -0.75 6.11
CA ILE A 163 13.10 -1.07 4.68
C ILE A 163 14.27 -0.45 3.93
N LEU A 164 15.08 -1.29 3.29
CA LEU A 164 16.20 -0.88 2.44
C LEU A 164 15.79 -0.79 0.97
N ASP A 165 15.03 -1.76 0.48
CA ASP A 165 14.39 -1.74 -0.85
C ASP A 165 12.90 -2.11 -0.76
N GLY A 166 12.09 -1.48 -1.60
CA GLY A 166 10.65 -1.66 -1.62
C GLY A 166 9.88 -0.62 -0.81
N GLN A 167 10.46 0.54 -0.49
CA GLN A 167 9.83 1.59 0.33
C GLN A 167 8.39 1.96 -0.06
N HIS A 168 8.09 2.08 -1.36
CA HIS A 168 6.74 2.40 -1.85
C HIS A 168 5.76 1.25 -1.63
N ARG A 169 6.26 0.00 -1.75
CA ARG A 169 5.49 -1.23 -1.54
C ARG A 169 5.20 -1.40 -0.06
N GLY A 170 6.23 -1.28 0.79
CA GLY A 170 6.11 -1.34 2.24
C GLY A 170 5.11 -0.30 2.78
N MET A 171 5.20 0.96 2.33
CA MET A 171 4.24 1.99 2.68
C MET A 171 2.81 1.65 2.22
N ALA A 172 2.64 1.10 1.02
CA ALA A 172 1.32 0.69 0.52
C ALA A 172 0.69 -0.41 1.39
N PHE A 173 1.45 -1.45 1.74
CA PHE A 173 1.00 -2.49 2.66
C PHE A 173 0.67 -1.92 4.05
N ALA A 174 1.54 -1.05 4.59
CA ALA A 174 1.31 -0.42 5.89
C ALA A 174 0.02 0.40 5.93
N LYS A 175 -0.27 1.19 4.88
CA LYS A 175 -1.53 1.93 4.77
C LYS A 175 -2.75 1.01 4.70
N LEU A 176 -2.67 -0.09 3.95
CA LEU A 176 -3.75 -1.07 3.88
C LEU A 176 -4.00 -1.75 5.23
N VAL A 177 -2.94 -2.15 5.94
CA VAL A 177 -3.05 -2.74 7.29
C VAL A 177 -3.62 -1.71 8.28
N ALA A 178 -3.16 -0.46 8.22
CA ALA A 178 -3.69 0.63 9.05
C ALA A 178 -5.18 0.93 8.76
N ALA A 179 -5.64 0.68 7.54
CA ALA A 179 -7.05 0.71 7.15
C ALA A 179 -7.84 -0.55 7.57
N GLY A 180 -7.29 -1.37 8.47
CA GLY A 180 -7.95 -2.55 9.02
C GLY A 180 -8.00 -3.75 8.08
N LYS A 181 -7.14 -3.80 7.06
CA LYS A 181 -7.06 -4.93 6.11
C LYS A 181 -6.03 -5.96 6.55
N ASP A 182 -6.35 -7.22 6.32
CA ASP A 182 -5.44 -8.34 6.59
C ASP A 182 -4.52 -8.57 5.38
N TYR A 183 -3.45 -7.77 5.31
CA TYR A 183 -2.39 -7.95 4.33
C TYR A 183 -1.05 -8.25 5.02
N LYS A 184 -0.25 -9.07 4.34
CA LYS A 184 1.12 -9.40 4.73
C LYS A 184 2.06 -8.93 3.63
N ILE A 185 3.27 -8.49 3.99
CA ILE A 185 4.32 -8.15 3.01
C ILE A 185 4.99 -9.46 2.58
N PRO A 186 4.82 -9.91 1.32
CA PRO A 186 5.36 -11.18 0.87
C PRO A 186 6.86 -11.05 0.53
N ASN A 187 7.52 -12.20 0.44
CA ASN A 187 8.92 -12.35 -0.03
C ASN A 187 9.88 -11.34 0.63
N THR A 188 9.79 -11.22 1.96
CA THR A 188 10.66 -10.33 2.72
C THR A 188 12.02 -10.99 2.92
N ARG A 189 13.10 -10.25 2.64
CA ARG A 189 14.49 -10.71 2.82
C ARG A 189 15.16 -9.86 3.87
N VAL A 190 15.57 -10.48 4.98
CA VAL A 190 16.30 -9.82 6.06
C VAL A 190 17.78 -9.89 5.72
N ARG A 191 18.43 -8.73 5.60
CA ARG A 191 19.84 -8.63 5.24
C ARG A 191 20.63 -8.03 6.38
N SER A 192 21.74 -8.69 6.74
CA SER A 192 22.80 -8.05 7.51
C SER A 192 23.73 -7.35 6.53
N VAL A 193 23.78 -6.03 6.59
CA VAL A 193 24.59 -5.20 5.68
C VAL A 193 25.58 -4.41 6.53
N GLU A 194 26.87 -4.63 6.27
CA GLU A 194 27.96 -3.94 6.98
C GLU A 194 27.95 -2.43 6.71
N ASN A 195 27.74 -2.03 5.44
CA ASN A 195 27.62 -0.64 5.02
C ASN A 195 26.28 -0.38 4.31
N VAL A 196 25.25 0.00 5.08
CA VAL A 196 23.93 0.31 4.52
C VAL A 196 23.97 1.51 3.58
N GLY A 197 24.81 2.52 3.86
CA GLY A 197 24.92 3.71 3.02
C GLY A 197 25.34 3.37 1.58
N GLU A 198 26.42 2.61 1.43
CA GLU A 198 26.91 2.13 0.13
C GLU A 198 25.86 1.26 -0.58
N TYR A 199 25.26 0.32 0.15
CA TYR A 199 24.19 -0.52 -0.40
C TYR A 199 23.01 0.32 -0.94
N LEU A 200 22.54 1.31 -0.17
CA LEU A 200 21.45 2.18 -0.58
C LEU A 200 21.84 3.02 -1.81
N VAL A 201 23.08 3.51 -1.89
CA VAL A 201 23.57 4.25 -3.06
C VAL A 201 23.58 3.36 -4.31
N ASP A 202 24.11 2.13 -4.21
CA ASP A 202 24.21 1.20 -5.34
C ASP A 202 22.84 0.83 -5.90
N ILE A 203 21.89 0.46 -5.04
CA ILE A 203 20.54 0.09 -5.49
C ILE A 203 19.79 1.28 -6.07
N ASN A 204 19.95 2.47 -5.47
CA ASN A 204 19.27 3.68 -5.93
C ASN A 204 19.85 4.20 -7.24
N GLY A 205 21.17 4.06 -7.43
CA GLY A 205 21.88 4.45 -8.65
C GLY A 205 21.65 3.51 -9.83
N THR A 206 21.44 2.22 -9.57
CA THR A 206 21.23 1.21 -10.63
C THR A 206 19.81 1.26 -11.22
N GLY A 207 18.83 1.76 -10.47
CA GLY A 207 17.44 1.81 -10.91
C GLY A 207 17.17 2.89 -11.96
N THR A 208 17.31 2.57 -13.25
CA THR A 208 16.79 3.42 -14.32
C THR A 208 15.26 3.40 -14.33
N SER A 209 14.66 4.58 -14.51
CA SER A 209 13.20 4.69 -14.59
C SER A 209 12.72 4.27 -15.98
N TRP A 210 11.73 3.37 -16.02
CA TRP A 210 10.95 3.08 -17.21
C TRP A 210 10.35 4.38 -17.76
N SER A 211 10.47 4.58 -19.06
CA SER A 211 9.96 5.72 -19.79
C SER A 211 8.66 5.38 -20.51
N ASN A 212 7.96 6.40 -21.02
CA ASN A 212 6.76 6.17 -21.84
C ASN A 212 7.04 5.35 -23.11
N LYS A 213 8.30 5.31 -23.59
CA LYS A 213 8.71 4.51 -24.75
C LYS A 213 8.70 3.01 -24.44
N ASP A 214 8.78 2.66 -23.17
CA ASP A 214 8.82 1.27 -22.71
C ASP A 214 7.42 0.71 -22.44
N ARG A 215 6.36 1.54 -22.61
CA ARG A 215 4.97 1.10 -22.52
C ARG A 215 4.58 0.34 -23.77
N LEU A 216 4.32 -0.95 -23.62
CA LEU A 216 3.58 -1.72 -24.61
C LEU A 216 2.09 -1.36 -24.50
N VAL A 217 1.55 -0.79 -25.57
CA VAL A 217 0.10 -0.61 -25.77
C VAL A 217 -0.28 -1.57 -26.89
N VAL A 218 -1.15 -2.53 -26.59
CA VAL A 218 -1.69 -3.51 -27.54
C VAL A 218 -3.19 -3.28 -27.67
#